data_AF-A0A951EH18-F1
#
_entry.id   AF-A0A951EH18-F1
#
_cell.length_a   1.000
_cell.length_b   1.000
_cell.length_c   1.000
_cell.angle_alpha   90.00
_cell.angle_beta   90.00
_cell.angle_gamma   90.00
#
_symmetry.space_group_name_H-M   'P 1'
#
loop_
_entity.id
_entity.type
_entity.pdbx_description
1 polymer ?
#
loop_
_entity_poly.entity_id
_entity_poly.type
_entity_poly.pdbx_seq_one_letter_code
_entity_poly.pdbx_strand_id
1 'polypeptide(L)'
;MNIRTWETWFARRPSVASKPRSELRVGIPRVLNIWSTHQFWLGFLTALGIDPRHVVFSGDTTEEQGRQWGRGRGVVDCCYPVKCMSGHYGELIFGQKRKIDILLSPMIRSLPSVLNGHVAKSLACPRVMAAPENIKAGFMKEKDVFAEAGIRHVAPLVSLAEPLLAAKELHLALRDVISGLRPTETRKAVEAGLAALADFGDSIRARSREVLAWCARGERPCILVLARPYHMDPGIGHEIEVDLQAYGYPILWGQYLPIDPDLMNWLFGDDITSEVLRSPFDIRDVWPSSYSGNTNEILWAAKVGARLPWVTCVVRLTSYECGMDQPTFTPVQQIVERSGTLFFSFQDLDATKPAGSVKIRVETIAYYLERASADIIRTKKERMTAPCPLVEAASRGKLQSSASEA
;
A
#
# COMPACT_ATOMS: atom_id res chain seq x y z
N MET A 1 39.65 -39.08 -20.74
CA MET A 1 38.46 -38.39 -21.28
C MET A 1 37.31 -38.68 -20.32
N ASN A 2 37.14 -37.84 -19.29
CA ASN A 2 36.20 -38.13 -18.20
C ASN A 2 34.80 -37.68 -18.63
N ILE A 3 33.93 -38.64 -18.93
CA ILE A 3 32.54 -38.41 -19.32
C ILE A 3 31.80 -37.91 -18.07
N ARG A 4 31.39 -36.63 -18.09
CA ARG A 4 30.49 -36.07 -17.08
C ARG A 4 29.12 -36.72 -17.25
N THR A 5 28.70 -37.52 -16.26
CA THR A 5 27.35 -38.08 -16.18
C THR A 5 26.34 -37.02 -15.70
N TRP A 6 25.07 -37.21 -16.06
CA TRP A 6 23.93 -36.33 -15.76
C TRP A 6 23.79 -35.95 -14.28
N GLU A 7 24.30 -36.76 -13.34
CA GLU A 7 24.31 -36.45 -11.90
C GLU A 7 25.16 -35.22 -11.54
N THR A 8 26.21 -34.91 -12.32
CA THR A 8 27.07 -33.75 -12.06
C THR A 8 26.45 -32.41 -12.46
N TRP A 9 25.41 -32.41 -13.30
CA TRP A 9 24.62 -31.21 -13.63
C TRP A 9 23.66 -30.82 -12.51
N PHE A 10 23.16 -31.80 -11.75
CA PHE A 10 22.23 -31.60 -10.63
C PHE A 10 22.92 -31.70 -9.25
N ALA A 11 24.23 -31.96 -9.20
CA ALA A 11 25.00 -31.94 -7.98
C ALA A 11 24.91 -30.53 -7.36
N ARG A 12 24.28 -30.45 -6.18
CA ARG A 12 24.22 -29.24 -5.35
C ARG A 12 25.63 -28.72 -5.16
N ARG A 13 25.90 -27.50 -5.64
CA ARG A 13 27.13 -26.78 -5.27
C ARG A 13 27.19 -26.71 -3.73
N PRO A 14 28.37 -26.91 -3.11
CA PRO A 14 28.51 -26.81 -1.66
C PRO A 14 27.96 -25.45 -1.22
N SER A 15 27.07 -25.45 -0.24
CA SER A 15 26.56 -24.20 0.33
C SER A 15 27.75 -23.43 0.86
N VAL A 16 28.03 -22.27 0.26
CA VAL A 16 28.89 -21.24 0.85
C VAL A 16 28.46 -21.11 2.32
N ALA A 17 29.42 -21.19 3.24
CA ALA A 17 29.22 -21.23 4.67
C ALA A 17 28.03 -20.35 5.09
N SER A 18 26.98 -20.98 5.60
CA SER A 18 25.76 -20.27 5.96
C SER A 18 26.06 -19.33 7.10
N LYS A 19 25.97 -18.02 6.85
CA LYS A 19 25.96 -17.04 7.92
C LYS A 19 24.84 -17.37 8.92
N PRO A 20 25.04 -17.10 10.22
CA PRO A 20 23.96 -17.11 11.20
C PRO A 20 22.80 -16.23 10.72
N ARG A 21 21.56 -16.62 11.01
CA ARG A 21 20.38 -15.85 10.56
C ARG A 21 20.39 -14.40 11.08
N SER A 22 20.91 -14.20 12.29
CA SER A 22 21.09 -12.89 12.91
C SER A 22 22.04 -11.98 12.13
N GLU A 23 22.95 -12.53 11.33
CA GLU A 23 23.94 -11.78 10.53
C GLU A 23 23.52 -11.59 9.07
N LEU A 24 22.44 -12.25 8.62
CA LEU A 24 21.94 -12.14 7.25
C LEU A 24 21.34 -10.76 7.02
N ARG A 25 21.82 -10.07 5.99
CA ARG A 25 21.26 -8.77 5.55
C ARG A 25 20.33 -8.98 4.37
N VAL A 26 19.06 -8.62 4.55
CA VAL A 26 17.99 -8.80 3.57
C VAL A 26 17.58 -7.44 3.01
N GLY A 27 17.82 -7.23 1.72
CA GLY A 27 17.33 -6.06 0.99
C GLY A 27 15.93 -6.30 0.44
N ILE A 28 15.01 -5.34 0.66
CA ILE A 28 13.65 -5.36 0.12
C ILE A 28 13.41 -4.06 -0.65
N PRO A 29 13.03 -4.09 -1.94
CA PRO A 29 12.72 -2.89 -2.70
C PRO A 29 11.43 -2.25 -2.15
N ARG A 30 11.51 -1.01 -1.67
CA ARG A 30 10.38 -0.24 -1.11
C ARG A 30 9.54 0.36 -2.23
N VAL A 31 8.85 -0.49 -2.98
CA VAL A 31 8.07 -0.10 -4.14
C VAL A 31 6.81 -0.96 -4.28
N LEU A 32 5.82 -0.48 -5.03
CA LEU A 32 4.58 -1.19 -5.29
C LEU A 32 3.84 -1.60 -4.00
N ASN A 33 3.36 -2.84 -3.90
CA ASN A 33 2.62 -3.35 -2.75
C ASN A 33 3.50 -3.57 -1.50
N ILE A 34 4.81 -3.37 -1.56
CA ILE A 34 5.63 -3.30 -0.34
C ILE A 34 5.18 -2.13 0.53
N TRP A 35 4.71 -1.02 -0.04
CA TRP A 35 4.19 0.10 0.72
C TRP A 35 3.04 -0.27 1.67
N SER A 36 2.12 -1.14 1.24
CA SER A 36 1.03 -1.63 2.10
C SER A 36 1.38 -2.89 2.90
N THR A 37 2.49 -3.57 2.62
CA THR A 37 2.83 -4.87 3.24
C THR A 37 4.16 -4.87 3.98
N HIS A 38 4.88 -3.74 4.07
CA HIS A 38 6.21 -3.66 4.67
C HIS A 38 6.28 -4.20 6.11
N GLN A 39 5.24 -3.96 6.93
CA GLN A 39 5.17 -4.47 8.30
C GLN A 39 5.03 -6.00 8.36
N PHE A 40 4.35 -6.60 7.37
CA PHE A 40 4.34 -8.06 7.24
C PHE A 40 5.75 -8.59 7.05
N TRP A 41 6.54 -7.99 6.16
CA TRP A 41 7.91 -8.44 5.90
C TRP A 41 8.84 -8.23 7.10
N LEU A 42 8.70 -7.11 7.81
CA LEU A 42 9.44 -6.85 9.05
C LEU A 42 9.11 -7.89 10.13
N GLY A 43 7.83 -8.12 10.42
CA GLY A 43 7.41 -9.11 11.41
C GLY A 43 7.80 -10.54 11.02
N PHE A 44 7.62 -10.90 9.75
CA PHE A 44 7.99 -12.21 9.21
C PHE A 44 9.49 -12.49 9.33
N LEU A 45 10.36 -11.58 8.86
CA LEU A 45 11.81 -11.79 8.90
C LEU A 45 12.34 -11.78 10.32
N THR A 46 11.82 -10.90 11.18
CA THR A 46 12.18 -10.86 12.61
C THR A 46 11.83 -12.17 13.31
N ALA A 47 10.64 -12.72 13.06
CA ALA A 47 10.21 -14.00 13.60
C ALA A 47 11.04 -15.20 13.10
N LEU A 48 11.68 -15.09 11.92
CA LEU A 48 12.65 -16.08 11.42
C LEU A 48 14.04 -15.97 12.06
N GLY A 49 14.26 -14.97 12.93
CA GLY A 49 15.52 -14.73 13.63
C GLY A 49 16.50 -13.83 12.87
N ILE A 50 16.02 -13.05 11.90
CA ILE A 50 16.81 -12.00 11.25
C ILE A 50 16.71 -10.74 12.12
N ASP A 51 17.84 -10.11 12.41
CA ASP A 51 17.85 -8.85 13.18
C ASP A 51 17.13 -7.76 12.38
N PRO A 52 16.17 -7.02 12.96
CA PRO A 52 15.46 -5.94 12.27
C PRO A 52 16.38 -4.90 11.62
N ARG A 53 17.56 -4.64 12.21
CA ARG A 53 18.57 -3.70 11.66
C ARG A 53 19.25 -4.21 10.39
N HIS A 54 19.08 -5.50 10.09
CA HIS A 54 19.59 -6.15 8.90
C HIS A 54 18.53 -6.29 7.80
N VAL A 55 17.29 -5.89 8.06
CA VAL A 55 16.27 -5.68 7.02
C VAL A 55 16.44 -4.28 6.45
N VAL A 56 16.84 -4.19 5.19
CA VAL A 56 17.16 -2.95 4.50
C VAL A 56 16.13 -2.69 3.42
N PHE A 57 15.37 -1.62 3.57
CA PHE A 57 14.53 -1.11 2.49
C PHE A 57 15.34 -0.17 1.60
N SER A 58 15.08 -0.17 0.29
CA SER A 58 15.60 0.88 -0.60
C SER A 58 15.02 2.24 -0.21
N GLY A 59 15.71 3.32 -0.60
CA GLY A 59 15.22 4.68 -0.43
C GLY A 59 13.95 4.99 -1.24
N ASP A 60 13.48 6.22 -1.08
CA ASP A 60 12.37 6.77 -1.88
C ASP A 60 12.76 6.84 -3.36
N THR A 61 11.77 6.73 -4.25
CA THR A 61 11.99 6.82 -5.69
C THR A 61 12.56 8.20 -6.03
N THR A 62 13.67 8.24 -6.78
CA THR A 62 14.21 9.50 -7.32
C THR A 62 14.64 9.33 -8.78
N GLU A 63 14.71 10.43 -9.52
CA GLU A 63 15.23 10.42 -10.90
C GLU A 63 16.66 9.89 -10.94
N GLU A 64 17.50 10.31 -9.98
CA GLU A 64 18.87 9.82 -9.87
C GLU A 64 18.92 8.31 -9.64
N GLN A 65 17.98 7.79 -8.82
CA GLN A 65 17.77 6.36 -8.62
C GLN A 65 17.49 5.62 -9.94
N GLY A 66 16.61 6.16 -10.77
CA GLY A 66 16.33 5.62 -12.09
C GLY A 66 17.53 5.73 -13.04
N ARG A 67 18.23 6.86 -13.03
CA ARG A 67 19.30 7.20 -13.97
C ARG A 67 20.57 6.39 -13.75
N GLN A 68 21.08 6.31 -12.52
CA GLN A 68 22.34 5.60 -12.26
C GLN A 68 22.13 4.07 -12.28
N TRP A 69 21.02 3.59 -11.73
CA TRP A 69 20.84 2.17 -11.41
C TRP A 69 19.83 1.47 -12.32
N GLY A 70 18.74 2.14 -12.72
CA GLY A 70 17.66 1.56 -13.52
C GLY A 70 17.82 1.64 -15.04
N ARG A 71 18.61 2.59 -15.56
CA ARG A 71 18.74 2.84 -17.01
C ARG A 71 19.12 1.59 -17.80
N GLY A 72 18.35 1.31 -18.85
CA GLY A 72 18.59 0.16 -19.75
C GLY A 72 18.17 -1.21 -19.20
N ARG A 73 17.65 -1.28 -17.96
CA ARG A 73 17.21 -2.51 -17.31
C ARG A 73 15.70 -2.73 -17.35
N GLY A 74 14.95 -1.80 -17.93
CA GLY A 74 13.54 -1.99 -18.26
C GLY A 74 13.40 -3.00 -19.40
N VAL A 75 12.66 -4.08 -19.16
CA VAL A 75 12.47 -5.16 -20.15
C VAL A 75 11.07 -5.18 -20.78
N VAL A 76 10.10 -4.49 -20.17
CA VAL A 76 8.71 -4.41 -20.62
C VAL A 76 8.20 -3.00 -20.38
N ASP A 77 7.44 -2.47 -21.35
CA ASP A 77 6.68 -1.25 -21.14
C ASP A 77 5.49 -1.52 -20.21
N CYS A 78 5.65 -1.01 -18.98
CA CYS A 78 4.71 -1.07 -17.88
C CYS A 78 4.49 0.33 -17.31
N CYS A 79 3.49 0.44 -16.43
CA CYS A 79 3.23 1.65 -15.67
C CYS A 79 4.47 2.16 -14.93
N TYR A 80 4.53 3.48 -14.75
CA TYR A 80 5.67 4.16 -14.15
C TYR A 80 6.18 3.53 -12.82
N PRO A 81 5.32 3.17 -11.84
CA PRO A 81 5.75 2.56 -10.58
C PRO A 81 6.51 1.24 -10.76
N VAL A 82 6.13 0.44 -11.77
CA VAL A 82 6.82 -0.83 -12.08
C VAL A 82 8.18 -0.55 -12.71
N LYS A 83 8.30 0.50 -13.53
CA LYS A 83 9.59 0.94 -14.11
C LYS A 83 10.58 1.38 -13.01
N CYS A 84 10.10 2.06 -11.97
CA CYS A 84 10.93 2.54 -10.84
C CYS A 84 11.62 1.40 -10.07
N MET A 85 11.03 0.21 -10.04
CA MET A 85 11.59 -0.96 -9.35
C MET A 85 13.01 -1.32 -9.79
N SER A 86 13.39 -1.02 -11.04
CA SER A 86 14.76 -1.20 -11.52
C SER A 86 15.78 -0.33 -10.78
N GLY A 87 15.41 0.91 -10.44
CA GLY A 87 16.21 1.82 -9.62
C GLY A 87 16.41 1.27 -8.21
N HIS A 88 15.32 0.84 -7.56
CA HIS A 88 15.37 0.24 -6.21
C HIS A 88 16.25 -1.02 -6.15
N TYR A 89 16.20 -1.89 -7.17
CA TYR A 89 17.09 -3.05 -7.24
C TYR A 89 18.55 -2.62 -7.29
N GLY A 90 18.91 -1.72 -8.20
CA GLY A 90 20.30 -1.33 -8.33
C GLY A 90 20.80 -0.51 -7.14
N GLU A 91 19.95 0.28 -6.46
CA GLU A 91 20.31 0.92 -5.19
C GLU A 91 20.64 -0.12 -4.11
N LEU A 92 19.84 -1.20 -4.00
CA LEU A 92 20.08 -2.27 -3.03
C LEU A 92 21.33 -3.11 -3.36
N ILE A 93 21.66 -3.26 -4.65
CA ILE A 93 22.82 -4.03 -5.10
C ILE A 93 24.11 -3.22 -5.01
N PHE A 94 24.09 -1.97 -5.49
CA PHE A 94 25.27 -1.16 -5.74
C PHE A 94 25.40 0.06 -4.82
N GLY A 95 24.28 0.60 -4.32
CA GLY A 95 24.26 1.83 -3.52
C GLY A 95 24.49 1.61 -2.02
N GLN A 96 24.52 0.36 -1.55
CA GLN A 96 24.62 0.07 -0.12
C GLN A 96 26.06 0.11 0.40
N LYS A 97 26.30 0.87 1.48
CA LYS A 97 27.61 0.94 2.16
C LYS A 97 28.10 -0.42 2.63
N ARG A 98 27.16 -1.21 3.17
CA ARG A 98 27.38 -2.63 3.49
C ARG A 98 26.57 -3.43 2.49
N LYS A 99 27.16 -4.50 1.97
CA LYS A 99 26.52 -5.41 1.01
C LYS A 99 25.38 -6.24 1.63
N ILE A 100 24.27 -6.37 0.92
CA ILE A 100 23.18 -7.29 1.30
C ILE A 100 23.52 -8.74 0.89
N ASP A 101 22.98 -9.72 1.61
CA ASP A 101 23.18 -11.14 1.32
C ASP A 101 22.03 -11.70 0.46
N ILE A 102 20.82 -11.19 0.68
CA ILE A 102 19.59 -11.63 0.03
C ILE A 102 18.86 -10.39 -0.49
N LEU A 103 18.46 -10.41 -1.76
CA LEU A 103 17.47 -9.46 -2.29
C LEU A 103 16.13 -10.18 -2.33
N LEU A 104 15.25 -9.86 -1.38
CA LEU A 104 13.91 -10.41 -1.27
C LEU A 104 12.93 -9.48 -1.99
N SER A 105 12.37 -9.96 -3.10
CA SER A 105 11.46 -9.20 -3.96
C SER A 105 10.19 -10.00 -4.25
N PRO A 106 9.21 -9.99 -3.33
CA PRO A 106 8.06 -10.89 -3.38
C PRO A 106 7.08 -10.51 -4.50
N MET A 107 6.64 -11.53 -5.25
CA MET A 107 5.55 -11.45 -6.21
C MET A 107 4.23 -11.62 -5.45
N ILE A 108 3.70 -10.51 -4.92
CA ILE A 108 2.47 -10.55 -4.10
C ILE A 108 1.26 -10.74 -5.02
N ARG A 109 0.61 -11.91 -4.95
CA ARG A 109 -0.56 -12.27 -5.76
C ARG A 109 -1.86 -11.75 -5.17
N SER A 110 -2.04 -11.90 -3.87
CA SER A 110 -3.24 -11.46 -3.15
C SER A 110 -2.85 -10.67 -1.91
N LEU A 111 -3.68 -9.68 -1.57
CA LEU A 111 -3.47 -8.77 -0.46
C LEU A 111 -4.45 -9.08 0.68
N PRO A 112 -4.02 -9.04 1.95
CA PRO A 112 -4.95 -8.95 3.07
C PRO A 112 -5.76 -7.66 2.90
N SER A 113 -7.09 -7.74 3.03
CA SER A 113 -7.97 -6.58 2.89
C SER A 113 -9.15 -6.71 3.83
N VAL A 114 -9.60 -5.56 4.36
CA VAL A 114 -10.82 -5.45 5.19
C VAL A 114 -12.08 -5.79 4.40
N LEU A 115 -12.00 -5.76 3.07
CA LEU A 115 -13.10 -6.08 2.17
C LEU A 115 -13.24 -7.59 1.91
N ASN A 116 -12.31 -8.42 2.40
CA ASN A 116 -12.35 -9.87 2.22
C ASN A 116 -13.66 -10.46 2.76
N GLY A 117 -14.35 -11.26 1.95
CA GLY A 117 -15.68 -11.81 2.27
C GLY A 117 -16.85 -10.94 1.78
N HIS A 118 -16.60 -9.66 1.45
CA HIS A 118 -17.60 -8.74 0.90
C HIS A 118 -17.42 -8.50 -0.62
N VAL A 119 -16.22 -8.75 -1.13
CA VAL A 119 -15.85 -8.64 -2.55
C VAL A 119 -15.46 -9.99 -3.14
N ALA A 120 -15.38 -10.08 -4.48
CA ALA A 120 -15.07 -11.33 -5.15
C ALA A 120 -13.67 -11.86 -4.79
N LYS A 121 -12.63 -11.02 -4.91
CA LYS A 121 -11.24 -11.33 -4.52
C LYS A 121 -10.46 -10.03 -4.21
N SER A 122 -9.29 -10.19 -3.58
CA SER A 122 -8.34 -9.11 -3.29
C SER A 122 -6.99 -9.38 -3.97
N LEU A 123 -7.02 -9.56 -5.29
CA LEU A 123 -5.81 -9.82 -6.10
C LEU A 123 -5.03 -8.52 -6.32
N ALA A 124 -3.70 -8.63 -6.39
CA ALA A 124 -2.84 -7.54 -6.84
C ALA A 124 -2.96 -7.34 -8.36
N CYS A 125 -2.55 -6.17 -8.85
CA CYS A 125 -2.40 -5.92 -10.28
C CYS A 125 -1.41 -6.95 -10.89
N PRO A 126 -1.74 -7.63 -11.99
CA PRO A 126 -0.85 -8.63 -12.60
C PRO A 126 0.53 -8.08 -12.98
N ARG A 127 0.60 -6.83 -13.44
CA ARG A 127 1.88 -6.15 -13.75
C ARG A 127 2.71 -5.93 -12.49
N VAL A 128 2.06 -5.57 -11.38
CA VAL A 128 2.72 -5.38 -10.08
C VAL A 128 3.20 -6.72 -9.51
N MET A 129 2.37 -7.75 -9.56
CA MET A 129 2.73 -9.10 -9.11
C MET A 129 3.91 -9.67 -9.91
N ALA A 130 3.94 -9.47 -11.23
CA ALA A 130 4.99 -9.99 -12.10
C ALA A 130 6.25 -9.10 -12.14
N ALA A 131 6.22 -7.90 -11.55
CA ALA A 131 7.33 -6.95 -11.60
C ALA A 131 8.67 -7.54 -11.12
N PRO A 132 8.75 -8.30 -10.01
CA PRO A 132 10.00 -8.89 -9.55
C PRO A 132 10.76 -9.72 -10.60
N GLU A 133 10.05 -10.57 -11.35
CA GLU A 133 10.65 -11.44 -12.38
C GLU A 133 10.96 -10.67 -13.65
N ASN A 134 10.09 -9.74 -14.05
CA ASN A 134 10.38 -8.87 -15.19
C ASN A 134 11.67 -8.06 -14.94
N ILE A 135 11.77 -7.37 -13.81
CA ILE A 135 12.95 -6.55 -13.52
C ILE A 135 14.21 -7.40 -13.35
N LYS A 136 14.11 -8.58 -12.75
CA LYS A 136 15.22 -9.53 -12.65
C LYS A 136 15.81 -9.87 -14.02
N ALA A 137 14.98 -10.08 -15.05
CA ALA A 137 15.47 -10.35 -16.41
C ALA A 137 16.38 -9.22 -16.93
N GLY A 138 16.08 -7.96 -16.61
CA GLY A 138 16.92 -6.81 -16.96
C GLY A 138 18.30 -6.83 -16.29
N PHE A 139 18.40 -7.35 -15.07
CA PHE A 139 19.66 -7.55 -14.34
C PHE A 139 20.40 -8.83 -14.72
N MET A 140 19.82 -9.68 -15.57
CA MET A 140 20.42 -10.92 -16.07
C MET A 140 20.70 -10.91 -17.58
N LYS A 141 20.25 -9.87 -18.30
CA LYS A 141 20.29 -9.80 -19.77
C LYS A 141 21.71 -9.92 -20.35
N GLU A 142 22.66 -9.15 -19.81
CA GLU A 142 24.05 -9.14 -20.29
C GLU A 142 24.96 -10.02 -19.44
N LYS A 143 24.75 -9.99 -18.12
CA LYS A 143 25.50 -10.73 -17.12
C LYS A 143 24.62 -10.97 -15.90
N ASP A 144 24.91 -12.01 -15.13
CA ASP A 144 24.22 -12.25 -13.85
C ASP A 144 24.79 -11.32 -12.78
N VAL A 145 24.21 -10.12 -12.70
CA VAL A 145 24.60 -9.09 -11.73
C VAL A 145 24.46 -9.59 -10.29
N PHE A 146 23.47 -10.44 -10.00
CA PHE A 146 23.25 -10.95 -8.67
C PHE A 146 24.37 -11.92 -8.26
N ALA A 147 24.77 -12.82 -9.15
CA ALA A 147 25.87 -13.74 -8.91
C ALA A 147 27.22 -13.03 -8.77
N GLU A 148 27.52 -12.06 -9.62
CA GLU A 148 28.74 -11.22 -9.51
C GLU A 148 28.77 -10.44 -8.20
N ALA A 149 27.63 -9.86 -7.84
CA ALA A 149 27.46 -9.21 -6.57
C ALA A 149 27.32 -10.22 -5.43
N GLY A 150 27.41 -11.54 -5.61
CA GLY A 150 27.25 -12.53 -4.54
C GLY A 150 25.97 -12.36 -3.69
N ILE A 151 24.89 -11.88 -4.31
CA ILE A 151 23.57 -11.67 -3.70
C ILE A 151 22.65 -12.80 -4.16
N ARG A 152 21.89 -13.38 -3.22
CA ARG A 152 20.84 -14.33 -3.56
C ARG A 152 19.55 -13.57 -3.86
N HIS A 153 19.16 -13.50 -5.13
CA HIS A 153 17.87 -12.95 -5.55
C HIS A 153 16.75 -13.97 -5.28
N VAL A 154 15.71 -13.54 -4.56
CA VAL A 154 14.57 -14.40 -4.18
C VAL A 154 13.28 -13.65 -4.45
N ALA A 155 12.48 -14.16 -5.40
CA ALA A 155 11.19 -13.61 -5.76
C ALA A 155 10.06 -14.62 -5.54
N PRO A 156 9.65 -14.86 -4.27
CA PRO A 156 8.59 -15.82 -3.99
C PRO A 156 7.25 -15.29 -4.53
N LEU A 157 6.45 -16.15 -5.15
CA LEU A 157 5.02 -15.91 -5.32
C LEU A 157 4.35 -16.03 -3.95
N VAL A 158 3.62 -15.01 -3.51
CA VAL A 158 3.02 -15.00 -2.16
C VAL A 158 1.58 -14.54 -2.19
N SER A 159 0.73 -15.37 -1.60
CA SER A 159 -0.72 -15.20 -1.50
C SER A 159 -1.11 -14.72 -0.10
N LEU A 160 -0.83 -13.46 0.24
CA LEU A 160 -0.98 -12.96 1.63
C LEU A 160 -2.43 -12.96 2.14
N ALA A 161 -3.44 -12.97 1.24
CA ALA A 161 -4.83 -13.14 1.65
C ALA A 161 -5.17 -14.57 2.13
N GLU A 162 -4.26 -15.53 1.93
CA GLU A 162 -4.45 -16.96 2.19
C GLU A 162 -3.28 -17.49 3.07
N PRO A 163 -3.32 -17.28 4.41
CA PRO A 163 -2.15 -17.46 5.29
C PRO A 163 -1.48 -18.84 5.22
N LEU A 164 -2.27 -19.90 5.11
CA LEU A 164 -1.75 -21.27 5.00
C LEU A 164 -1.01 -21.49 3.68
N LEU A 165 -1.52 -20.90 2.59
CA LEU A 165 -0.88 -20.97 1.28
C LEU A 165 0.40 -20.12 1.28
N ALA A 166 0.35 -18.90 1.82
CA ALA A 166 1.50 -18.02 1.96
C ALA A 166 2.64 -18.69 2.75
N ALA A 167 2.33 -19.39 3.85
CA ALA A 167 3.34 -20.13 4.61
C ALA A 167 4.02 -21.23 3.80
N LYS A 168 3.26 -21.98 3.00
CA LYS A 168 3.80 -23.02 2.11
C LYS A 168 4.68 -22.40 1.01
N GLU A 169 4.19 -21.36 0.34
CA GLU A 169 4.89 -20.66 -0.74
C GLU A 169 6.22 -20.06 -0.25
N LEU A 170 6.19 -19.32 0.87
CA LEU A 170 7.38 -18.73 1.48
C LEU A 170 8.37 -19.78 1.95
N HIS A 171 7.89 -20.90 2.53
CA HIS A 171 8.77 -21.97 2.97
C HIS A 171 9.53 -22.59 1.78
N LEU A 172 8.81 -22.90 0.70
CA LEU A 172 9.41 -23.49 -0.50
C LEU A 172 10.46 -22.55 -1.13
N ALA A 173 10.20 -21.24 -1.14
CA ALA A 173 11.11 -20.27 -1.72
C ALA A 173 12.34 -19.96 -0.84
N LEU A 174 12.21 -20.05 0.48
CA LEU A 174 13.26 -19.62 1.41
C LEU A 174 14.06 -20.76 2.02
N ARG A 175 13.60 -22.01 1.99
CA ARG A 175 14.28 -23.15 2.63
C ARG A 175 15.71 -23.40 2.15
N ASP A 176 16.00 -23.09 0.88
CA ASP A 176 17.32 -23.26 0.28
C ASP A 176 18.21 -22.00 0.49
N VAL A 177 17.62 -20.91 0.97
CA VAL A 177 18.30 -19.63 1.19
C VAL A 177 18.62 -19.42 2.67
N ILE A 178 17.68 -19.76 3.55
CA ILE A 178 17.78 -19.66 5.00
C ILE A 178 18.02 -21.07 5.55
N SER A 179 19.24 -21.30 6.02
CA SER A 179 19.65 -22.62 6.52
C SER A 179 18.82 -23.07 7.72
N GLY A 180 18.41 -24.34 7.70
CA GLY A 180 17.64 -24.98 8.77
C GLY A 180 16.20 -24.48 8.91
N LEU A 181 15.65 -23.76 7.92
CA LEU A 181 14.27 -23.28 7.95
C LEU A 181 13.28 -24.44 7.95
N ARG A 182 12.42 -24.52 8.97
CA ARG A 182 11.39 -25.56 9.08
C ARG A 182 10.02 -25.05 8.63
N PRO A 183 9.12 -25.91 8.08
CA PRO A 183 7.77 -25.49 7.70
C PRO A 183 6.97 -24.88 8.86
N THR A 184 7.10 -25.47 10.06
CA THR A 184 6.41 -25.00 11.27
C THR A 184 6.88 -23.62 11.73
N GLU A 185 8.18 -23.36 11.55
CA GLU A 185 8.80 -22.07 11.84
C GLU A 185 8.34 -21.01 10.83
N THR A 186 8.33 -21.32 9.53
CA THR A 186 7.81 -20.42 8.51
C THR A 186 6.35 -20.07 8.76
N ARG A 187 5.52 -21.05 9.15
CA ARG A 187 4.11 -20.79 9.49
C ARG A 187 3.95 -19.79 10.63
N LYS A 188 4.67 -20.00 11.75
CA LYS A 188 4.66 -19.06 12.88
C LYS A 188 5.13 -17.67 12.48
N ALA A 189 6.14 -17.58 11.61
CA ALA A 189 6.61 -16.30 11.11
C ALA A 189 5.58 -15.58 10.21
N VAL A 190 4.82 -16.32 9.40
CA VAL A 190 3.72 -15.73 8.61
C VAL A 190 2.62 -15.20 9.52
N GLU A 191 2.24 -15.96 10.55
CA GLU A 191 1.26 -15.52 11.56
C GLU A 191 1.74 -14.24 12.27
N ALA A 192 3.02 -14.18 12.68
CA ALA A 192 3.62 -13.00 13.28
C ALA A 192 3.67 -11.79 12.32
N GLY A 193 4.00 -12.01 11.04
CA GLY A 193 3.98 -10.95 10.03
C GLY A 193 2.58 -10.40 9.79
N LEU A 194 1.56 -11.26 9.71
CA LEU A 194 0.18 -10.83 9.54
C LEU A 194 -0.34 -10.07 10.75
N ALA A 195 0.03 -10.49 11.97
CA ALA A 195 -0.28 -9.75 13.18
C ALA A 195 0.36 -8.35 13.18
N ALA A 196 1.66 -8.25 12.87
CA ALA A 196 2.35 -6.95 12.78
C ALA A 196 1.73 -6.02 11.73
N LEU A 197 1.26 -6.57 10.60
CA LEU A 197 0.55 -5.79 9.58
C LEU A 197 -0.82 -5.31 10.06
N ALA A 198 -1.57 -6.16 10.78
CA ALA A 198 -2.86 -5.80 11.35
C ALA A 198 -2.70 -4.70 12.41
N ASP A 199 -1.78 -4.87 13.36
CA ASP A 199 -1.50 -3.92 14.44
C ASP A 199 -1.11 -2.54 13.89
N PHE A 200 -0.27 -2.50 12.86
CA PHE A 200 0.06 -1.25 12.17
C PHE A 200 -1.16 -0.63 11.49
N GLY A 201 -1.93 -1.43 10.74
CA GLY A 201 -3.14 -0.96 10.09
C GLY A 201 -4.13 -0.35 11.07
N ASP A 202 -4.32 -0.98 12.22
CA ASP A 202 -5.24 -0.55 13.26
C ASP A 202 -4.75 0.73 13.96
N SER A 203 -3.44 0.85 14.21
CA SER A 203 -2.84 2.08 14.73
C SER A 203 -3.05 3.27 13.79
N ILE A 204 -2.83 3.10 12.48
CA ILE A 204 -3.04 4.19 11.51
C ILE A 204 -4.53 4.52 11.36
N ARG A 205 -5.43 3.52 11.38
CA ARG A 205 -6.89 3.76 11.35
C ARG A 205 -7.38 4.50 12.60
N ALA A 206 -6.85 4.17 13.77
CA ALA A 206 -7.15 4.91 15.00
C ALA A 206 -6.73 6.38 14.85
N ARG A 207 -5.55 6.64 14.28
CA ARG A 207 -5.10 8.00 14.00
C ARG A 207 -6.00 8.73 12.98
N SER A 208 -6.42 8.05 11.92
CA SER A 208 -7.40 8.59 10.96
C SER A 208 -8.73 8.97 11.64
N ARG A 209 -9.18 8.15 12.61
CA ARG A 209 -10.39 8.42 13.38
C ARG A 209 -10.23 9.65 14.28
N GLU A 210 -9.07 9.81 14.91
CA GLU A 210 -8.76 11.02 15.70
C GLU A 210 -8.79 12.29 14.85
N VAL A 211 -8.23 12.24 13.63
CA VAL A 211 -8.28 13.35 12.66
C VAL A 211 -9.72 13.68 12.29
N LEU A 212 -10.53 12.67 11.96
CA LEU A 212 -11.95 12.87 11.65
C LEU A 212 -12.73 13.44 12.85
N ALA A 213 -12.45 13.00 14.07
CA ALA A 213 -13.07 13.54 15.27
C ALA A 213 -12.65 14.99 15.54
N TRP A 214 -11.41 15.34 15.25
CA TRP A 214 -10.94 16.73 15.32
C TRP A 214 -11.63 17.62 14.28
N CYS A 215 -11.78 17.13 13.04
CA CYS A 215 -12.56 17.79 11.99
C CYS A 215 -14.01 17.98 12.43
N ALA A 216 -14.61 16.96 13.04
CA ALA A 216 -15.98 17.00 13.54
C ALA A 216 -16.21 18.05 14.61
N ARG A 217 -15.32 18.13 15.61
CA ARG A 217 -15.45 19.11 16.70
C ARG A 217 -15.26 20.56 16.24
N GLY A 218 -14.42 20.76 15.22
CA GLY A 218 -14.07 22.09 14.73
C GLY A 218 -14.84 22.53 13.49
N GLU A 219 -15.76 21.71 12.97
CA GLU A 219 -16.38 21.89 11.64
C GLU A 219 -15.34 22.16 10.54
N ARG A 220 -14.22 21.43 10.58
CA ARG A 220 -13.09 21.63 9.68
C ARG A 220 -13.13 20.65 8.53
N PRO A 221 -12.85 21.09 7.29
CA PRO A 221 -12.70 20.19 6.17
C PRO A 221 -11.44 19.33 6.29
N CYS A 222 -11.47 18.16 5.67
CA CYS A 222 -10.31 17.32 5.38
C CYS A 222 -10.37 16.82 3.93
N ILE A 223 -9.22 16.39 3.44
CA ILE A 223 -9.05 15.87 2.08
C ILE A 223 -8.83 14.37 2.15
N LEU A 224 -9.56 13.63 1.33
CA LEU A 224 -9.35 12.19 1.15
C LEU A 224 -8.53 11.93 -0.11
N VAL A 225 -7.38 11.30 0.05
CA VAL A 225 -6.55 10.82 -1.06
C VAL A 225 -6.98 9.40 -1.44
N LEU A 226 -7.40 9.26 -2.69
CA LEU A 226 -7.69 7.99 -3.33
C LEU A 226 -6.55 7.64 -4.28
N ALA A 227 -5.72 6.68 -3.87
CA ALA A 227 -4.52 6.34 -4.59
C ALA A 227 -4.14 4.89 -4.29
N ARG A 228 -3.22 4.35 -5.09
CA ARG A 228 -2.54 3.09 -4.75
C ARG A 228 -1.49 3.33 -3.66
N PRO A 229 -1.18 2.34 -2.80
CA PRO A 229 -0.30 2.54 -1.65
C PRO A 229 1.08 3.12 -1.98
N TYR A 230 1.63 2.78 -3.15
CA TYR A 230 2.92 3.26 -3.61
C TYR A 230 2.95 4.75 -3.99
N HIS A 231 1.81 5.45 -4.09
CA HIS A 231 1.82 6.90 -4.28
C HIS A 231 2.24 7.65 -3.00
N MET A 232 2.41 6.97 -1.87
CA MET A 232 3.08 7.55 -0.70
C MET A 232 4.59 7.75 -0.94
N ASP A 233 5.14 7.20 -2.02
CA ASP A 233 6.51 7.47 -2.44
C ASP A 233 6.61 8.86 -3.10
N PRO A 234 7.45 9.78 -2.61
CA PRO A 234 7.65 11.12 -3.17
C PRO A 234 7.99 11.18 -4.67
N GLY A 235 8.68 10.16 -5.20
CA GLY A 235 9.01 10.06 -6.60
C GLY A 235 7.89 9.53 -7.48
N ILE A 236 6.82 8.97 -6.88
CA ILE A 236 5.67 8.41 -7.61
C ILE A 236 4.40 9.24 -7.39
N GLY A 237 4.10 9.65 -6.15
CA GLY A 237 2.93 10.46 -5.82
C GLY A 237 3.17 11.97 -5.89
N HIS A 238 4.42 12.39 -6.01
CA HIS A 238 4.83 13.79 -6.16
C HIS A 238 4.50 14.70 -4.97
N GLU A 239 4.22 14.13 -3.79
CA GLU A 239 3.99 14.86 -2.54
C GLU A 239 2.83 15.88 -2.63
N ILE A 240 1.89 15.66 -3.54
CA ILE A 240 0.74 16.54 -3.78
C ILE A 240 -0.09 16.71 -2.49
N GLU A 241 -0.22 15.63 -1.72
CA GLU A 241 -0.89 15.64 -0.44
C GLU A 241 -0.14 16.43 0.63
N VAL A 242 1.19 16.48 0.57
CA VAL A 242 2.02 17.27 1.49
C VAL A 242 1.85 18.75 1.20
N ASP A 243 1.84 19.12 -0.09
CA ASP A 243 1.58 20.51 -0.51
C ASP A 243 0.18 20.96 -0.06
N LEU A 244 -0.85 20.11 -0.23
CA LEU A 244 -2.20 20.39 0.27
C LEU A 244 -2.27 20.49 1.80
N GLN A 245 -1.49 19.66 2.50
CA GLN A 245 -1.39 19.72 3.96
C GLN A 245 -0.78 21.04 4.43
N ALA A 246 0.16 21.61 3.68
CA ALA A 246 0.76 22.91 3.98
C ALA A 246 -0.24 24.08 3.94
N TYR A 247 -1.36 23.94 3.20
CA TYR A 247 -2.48 24.88 3.24
C TYR A 247 -3.41 24.70 4.46
N GLY A 248 -3.09 23.78 5.38
CA GLY A 248 -3.83 23.57 6.63
C GLY A 248 -4.94 22.53 6.56
N TYR A 249 -5.04 21.77 5.47
CA TYR A 249 -6.04 20.71 5.32
C TYR A 249 -5.49 19.35 5.78
N PRO A 250 -6.11 18.68 6.76
CA PRO A 250 -5.73 17.32 7.11
C PRO A 250 -5.96 16.36 5.95
N ILE A 251 -5.02 15.42 5.79
CA ILE A 251 -5.06 14.39 4.74
C ILE A 251 -5.43 13.05 5.34
N LEU A 252 -6.39 12.37 4.73
CA LEU A 252 -6.72 10.97 4.99
C LEU A 252 -6.40 10.15 3.76
N TRP A 253 -5.86 8.94 3.96
CA TRP A 253 -5.61 7.99 2.87
C TRP A 253 -6.69 6.90 2.88
N GLY A 254 -7.29 6.63 1.72
CA GLY A 254 -8.43 5.72 1.59
C GLY A 254 -8.22 4.33 2.21
N GLN A 255 -7.03 3.75 2.05
CA GLN A 255 -6.69 2.44 2.61
C GLN A 255 -6.65 2.37 4.15
N TYR A 256 -6.57 3.52 4.82
CA TYR A 256 -6.47 3.66 6.27
C TYR A 256 -7.64 4.44 6.87
N LEU A 257 -8.76 4.53 6.15
CA LEU A 257 -10.00 5.04 6.73
C LEU A 257 -10.44 4.15 7.91
N PRO A 258 -11.03 4.73 8.97
CA PRO A 258 -11.51 3.94 10.10
C PRO A 258 -12.60 2.97 9.66
N ILE A 259 -12.61 1.80 10.30
CA ILE A 259 -13.53 0.70 10.01
C ILE A 259 -14.37 0.33 11.22
N ASP A 260 -14.38 1.18 12.26
CA ASP A 260 -15.08 0.89 13.51
C ASP A 260 -16.58 0.66 13.26
N PRO A 261 -17.18 -0.32 13.95
CA PRO A 261 -18.59 -0.66 13.73
C PRO A 261 -19.55 0.52 13.92
N ASP A 262 -19.28 1.41 14.87
CA ASP A 262 -20.16 2.56 15.13
C ASP A 262 -20.19 3.55 13.96
N LEU A 263 -19.02 3.88 13.40
CA LEU A 263 -18.88 4.77 12.26
C LEU A 263 -19.42 4.12 10.99
N MET A 264 -19.12 2.84 10.77
CA MET A 264 -19.62 2.12 9.60
C MET A 264 -21.14 1.96 9.62
N ASN A 265 -21.73 1.66 10.78
CA ASN A 265 -23.19 1.61 10.94
C ASN A 265 -23.82 3.00 10.78
N TRP A 266 -23.19 4.05 11.30
CA TRP A 266 -23.69 5.41 11.13
C TRP A 266 -23.68 5.88 9.66
N LEU A 267 -22.68 5.47 8.88
CA LEU A 267 -22.57 5.86 7.47
C LEU A 267 -23.43 5.01 6.53
N PHE A 268 -23.63 3.72 6.82
CA PHE A 268 -24.22 2.75 5.88
C PHE A 268 -25.46 2.02 6.42
N GLY A 269 -25.87 2.26 7.67
CA GLY A 269 -26.94 1.52 8.33
C GLY A 269 -28.29 1.60 7.63
N ASP A 270 -28.64 2.78 7.10
CA ASP A 270 -29.89 2.99 6.34
C ASP A 270 -29.88 2.21 5.02
N ASP A 271 -28.74 2.20 4.31
CA ASP A 271 -28.55 1.43 3.07
C ASP A 271 -28.61 -0.09 3.32
N ILE A 272 -28.16 -0.54 4.50
CA ILE A 272 -28.21 -1.96 4.90
C ILE A 272 -29.62 -2.37 5.28
N THR A 273 -30.32 -1.53 6.03
CA THR A 273 -31.71 -1.77 6.47
C THR A 273 -32.68 -1.78 5.29
N SER A 274 -32.41 -0.96 4.27
CA SER A 274 -33.17 -0.93 3.01
C SER A 274 -32.73 -1.99 1.99
N GLU A 275 -31.84 -2.90 2.37
CA GLU A 275 -31.31 -4.00 1.54
C GLU A 275 -30.59 -3.55 0.25
N VAL A 276 -30.22 -2.28 0.15
CA VAL A 276 -29.40 -1.74 -0.96
C VAL A 276 -27.98 -2.29 -0.87
N LEU A 277 -27.43 -2.39 0.34
CA LEU A 277 -26.09 -2.92 0.61
C LEU A 277 -26.16 -4.11 1.57
N ARG A 278 -25.30 -5.11 1.39
CA ARG A 278 -25.20 -6.23 2.35
C ARG A 278 -24.35 -5.93 3.57
N SER A 279 -23.47 -4.94 3.47
CA SER A 279 -22.54 -4.55 4.53
C SER A 279 -21.90 -3.19 4.19
N PRO A 280 -21.28 -2.51 5.17
CA PRO A 280 -20.52 -1.26 4.92
C PRO A 280 -19.34 -1.42 3.96
N PHE A 281 -18.86 -2.66 3.79
CA PHE A 281 -17.73 -3.02 2.93
C PHE A 281 -18.16 -3.52 1.53
N ASP A 282 -19.47 -3.51 1.26
CA ASP A 282 -20.02 -3.92 -0.04
C ASP A 282 -19.86 -2.81 -1.08
N ILE A 283 -19.30 -3.16 -2.23
CA ILE A 283 -19.09 -2.25 -3.37
C ILE A 283 -19.75 -2.74 -4.65
N ARG A 284 -20.54 -3.82 -4.61
CA ARG A 284 -21.08 -4.46 -5.82
C ARG A 284 -22.11 -3.61 -6.55
N ASP A 285 -22.74 -2.69 -5.84
CA ASP A 285 -23.64 -1.65 -6.37
C ASP A 285 -22.95 -0.72 -7.38
N VAL A 286 -21.67 -0.42 -7.15
CA VAL A 286 -20.87 0.48 -8.01
C VAL A 286 -19.79 -0.26 -8.82
N TRP A 287 -19.44 -1.48 -8.42
CA TRP A 287 -18.35 -2.24 -9.01
C TRP A 287 -18.55 -3.76 -8.92
N PRO A 288 -19.25 -4.36 -9.91
CA PRO A 288 -19.50 -5.80 -9.95
C PRO A 288 -18.21 -6.64 -10.07
N SER A 289 -17.20 -6.13 -10.78
CA SER A 289 -15.93 -6.82 -11.07
C SER A 289 -14.87 -6.65 -9.97
N SER A 290 -15.26 -6.94 -8.73
CA SER A 290 -14.47 -6.65 -7.52
C SER A 290 -13.35 -7.67 -7.22
N TYR A 291 -12.46 -7.91 -8.19
CA TYR A 291 -11.35 -8.88 -8.07
C TYR A 291 -10.03 -8.29 -7.58
N SER A 292 -9.82 -6.98 -7.77
CA SER A 292 -8.54 -6.29 -7.53
C SER A 292 -8.55 -5.58 -6.18
N GLY A 293 -7.67 -5.99 -5.26
CA GLY A 293 -7.66 -5.48 -3.87
C GLY A 293 -7.52 -3.96 -3.78
N ASN A 294 -6.49 -3.39 -4.40
CA ASN A 294 -6.29 -1.93 -4.38
C ASN A 294 -7.41 -1.16 -5.07
N THR A 295 -7.99 -1.72 -6.14
CA THR A 295 -9.13 -1.11 -6.85
C THR A 295 -10.38 -1.11 -5.97
N ASN A 296 -10.66 -2.24 -5.30
CA ASN A 296 -11.78 -2.39 -4.40
C ASN A 296 -11.69 -1.37 -3.25
N GLU A 297 -10.49 -1.21 -2.67
CA GLU A 297 -10.22 -0.23 -1.61
C GLU A 297 -10.46 1.21 -2.07
N ILE A 298 -10.04 1.59 -3.28
CA ILE A 298 -10.30 2.92 -3.85
C ILE A 298 -11.80 3.20 -3.97
N LEU A 299 -12.57 2.24 -4.46
CA LEU A 299 -14.02 2.39 -4.64
C LEU A 299 -14.76 2.42 -3.31
N TRP A 300 -14.38 1.55 -2.38
CA TRP A 300 -14.93 1.57 -1.02
C TRP A 300 -14.63 2.90 -0.33
N ALA A 301 -13.38 3.38 -0.39
CA ALA A 301 -12.99 4.66 0.20
C ALA A 301 -13.71 5.85 -0.46
N ALA A 302 -14.00 5.80 -1.76
CA ALA A 302 -14.83 6.79 -2.43
C ALA A 302 -16.25 6.83 -1.84
N LYS A 303 -16.87 5.66 -1.58
CA LYS A 303 -18.19 5.57 -0.94
C LYS A 303 -18.20 6.13 0.47
N VAL A 304 -17.14 5.88 1.24
CA VAL A 304 -16.96 6.41 2.61
C VAL A 304 -16.76 7.92 2.57
N GLY A 305 -15.84 8.44 1.73
CA GLY A 305 -15.57 9.87 1.60
C GLY A 305 -16.78 10.68 1.12
N ALA A 306 -17.59 10.10 0.22
CA ALA A 306 -18.84 10.70 -0.22
C ALA A 306 -19.86 10.89 0.92
N ARG A 307 -19.85 10.00 1.92
CA ARG A 307 -20.79 10.03 3.06
C ARG A 307 -20.28 10.82 4.26
N LEU A 308 -18.96 10.89 4.46
CA LEU A 308 -18.37 11.65 5.57
C LEU A 308 -18.58 13.17 5.37
N PRO A 309 -19.22 13.88 6.31
CA PRO A 309 -19.49 15.31 6.16
C PRO A 309 -18.23 16.17 6.01
N TRP A 310 -17.18 15.86 6.77
CA TRP A 310 -15.96 16.65 6.81
C TRP A 310 -14.97 16.32 5.70
N VAL A 311 -15.20 15.26 4.94
CA VAL A 311 -14.45 15.03 3.69
C VAL A 311 -15.10 15.92 2.63
N THR A 312 -14.54 17.11 2.41
CA THR A 312 -15.10 18.09 1.45
C THR A 312 -14.40 18.05 0.10
N CYS A 313 -13.24 17.39 0.02
CA CYS A 313 -12.49 17.19 -1.20
C CYS A 313 -11.90 15.78 -1.26
N VAL A 314 -11.96 15.19 -2.45
CA VAL A 314 -11.30 13.94 -2.78
C VAL A 314 -10.27 14.20 -3.87
N VAL A 315 -9.03 13.78 -3.63
CA VAL A 315 -7.94 13.86 -4.59
C VAL A 315 -7.60 12.45 -5.06
N ARG A 316 -7.75 12.19 -6.35
CA ARG A 316 -7.38 10.91 -6.99
C ARG A 316 -5.99 11.00 -7.59
N LEU A 317 -5.08 10.10 -7.23
CA LEU A 317 -3.73 10.00 -7.83
C LEU A 317 -3.59 8.74 -8.67
N THR A 318 -3.15 8.87 -9.92
CA THR A 318 -2.87 7.72 -10.78
C THR A 318 -1.55 7.91 -11.52
N SER A 319 -0.76 6.86 -11.60
CA SER A 319 0.47 6.87 -12.37
C SER A 319 0.24 6.61 -13.86
N TYR A 320 1.17 7.08 -14.67
CA TYR A 320 1.20 6.84 -16.11
C TYR A 320 1.06 5.34 -16.45
N GLU A 321 0.24 5.05 -17.46
CA GLU A 321 -0.08 3.70 -17.97
C GLU A 321 -0.67 2.73 -16.92
N CYS A 322 -1.33 3.25 -15.88
CA CYS A 322 -2.02 2.42 -14.90
C CYS A 322 -3.36 1.86 -15.43
N GLY A 323 -3.31 0.76 -16.20
CA GLY A 323 -4.50 0.16 -16.82
C GLY A 323 -5.60 -0.28 -15.84
N MET A 324 -5.25 -0.64 -14.60
CA MET A 324 -6.23 -1.02 -13.57
C MET A 324 -6.98 0.17 -12.96
N ASP A 325 -6.45 1.39 -13.10
CA ASP A 325 -7.11 2.62 -12.63
C ASP A 325 -8.02 3.22 -13.69
N GLN A 326 -7.71 3.05 -14.98
CA GLN A 326 -8.49 3.61 -16.08
C GLN A 326 -10.00 3.37 -15.98
N PRO A 327 -10.51 2.13 -15.74
CA PRO A 327 -11.94 1.90 -15.67
C PRO A 327 -12.58 2.38 -14.35
N THR A 328 -11.77 2.81 -13.37
CA THR A 328 -12.24 3.24 -12.04
C THR A 328 -12.51 4.75 -11.96
N PHE A 329 -12.04 5.55 -12.91
CA PHE A 329 -12.20 7.01 -12.87
C PHE A 329 -13.66 7.43 -12.84
N THR A 330 -14.43 7.00 -13.85
CA THR A 330 -15.85 7.35 -13.96
C THR A 330 -16.66 6.98 -12.72
N PRO A 331 -16.62 5.72 -12.22
CA PRO A 331 -17.40 5.39 -11.01
C PRO A 331 -16.93 6.17 -9.78
N VAL A 332 -15.62 6.35 -9.56
CA VAL A 332 -15.12 7.12 -8.42
C VAL A 332 -15.57 8.58 -8.50
N GLN A 333 -15.41 9.23 -9.65
CA GLN A 333 -15.84 10.61 -9.88
C GLN A 333 -17.35 10.75 -9.62
N GLN A 334 -18.16 9.85 -10.18
CA GLN A 334 -19.61 9.88 -10.01
C GLN A 334 -20.03 9.69 -8.55
N ILE A 335 -19.38 8.78 -7.80
CA ILE A 335 -19.66 8.58 -6.37
C ILE A 335 -19.39 9.87 -5.59
N VAL A 336 -18.24 10.51 -5.84
CA VAL A 336 -17.80 11.70 -5.11
C VAL A 336 -18.66 12.91 -5.47
N GLU A 337 -18.80 13.24 -6.75
CA GLU A 337 -19.49 14.46 -7.19
C GLU A 337 -20.99 14.43 -6.89
N ARG A 338 -21.66 13.26 -6.94
CA ARG A 338 -23.08 13.14 -6.55
C ARG A 338 -23.34 13.48 -5.09
N SER A 339 -22.33 13.35 -4.23
CA SER A 339 -22.44 13.77 -2.82
C SER A 339 -22.28 15.28 -2.62
N GLY A 340 -21.92 16.03 -3.66
CA GLY A 340 -21.54 17.44 -3.57
C GLY A 340 -20.11 17.66 -3.09
N THR A 341 -19.31 16.60 -2.94
CA THR A 341 -17.89 16.68 -2.56
C THR A 341 -17.06 17.11 -3.77
N LEU A 342 -16.06 17.98 -3.54
CA LEU A 342 -15.12 18.36 -4.60
C LEU A 342 -14.30 17.14 -5.04
N PHE A 343 -14.09 16.99 -6.35
CA PHE A 343 -13.27 15.93 -6.91
C PHE A 343 -12.17 16.51 -7.79
N PHE A 344 -10.93 16.16 -7.50
CA PHE A 344 -9.78 16.52 -8.33
C PHE A 344 -8.94 15.28 -8.62
N SER A 345 -8.46 15.12 -9.86
CA SER A 345 -7.65 13.95 -10.26
C SER A 345 -6.31 14.36 -10.84
N PHE A 346 -5.21 13.90 -10.27
CA PHE A 346 -3.88 13.98 -10.86
C PHE A 346 -3.61 12.68 -11.61
N GLN A 347 -3.71 12.77 -12.93
CA GLN A 347 -3.56 11.65 -13.84
C GLN A 347 -2.14 11.62 -14.40
N ASP A 348 -1.71 10.43 -14.84
CA ASP A 348 -0.43 10.21 -15.51
C ASP A 348 0.80 10.73 -14.76
N LEU A 349 0.85 10.50 -13.44
CA LEU A 349 2.05 10.77 -12.64
C LEU A 349 3.22 9.90 -13.13
N ASP A 350 4.31 10.56 -13.52
CA ASP A 350 5.52 9.94 -14.08
C ASP A 350 6.81 10.68 -13.65
N ALA A 351 7.95 10.25 -14.22
CA ALA A 351 9.26 10.80 -13.91
C ALA A 351 9.42 12.31 -14.18
N THR A 352 8.55 12.93 -14.99
CA THR A 352 8.69 14.34 -15.35
C THR A 352 8.41 15.28 -14.17
N LYS A 353 7.67 14.82 -13.15
CA LYS A 353 7.29 15.56 -11.92
C LYS A 353 7.10 17.07 -12.17
N PRO A 354 6.06 17.49 -12.93
CA PRO A 354 5.90 18.87 -13.39
C PRO A 354 5.49 19.82 -12.25
N ALA A 355 6.45 20.21 -11.40
CA ALA A 355 6.22 20.94 -10.15
C ALA A 355 5.43 22.24 -10.32
N GLY A 356 5.68 23.02 -11.38
CA GLY A 356 4.94 24.25 -11.65
C GLY A 356 3.45 24.03 -11.91
N SER A 357 3.11 22.99 -12.70
CA SER A 357 1.71 22.63 -12.97
C SER A 357 1.03 22.08 -11.72
N VAL A 358 1.71 21.23 -10.96
CA VAL A 358 1.21 20.69 -9.69
C VAL A 358 0.91 21.82 -8.71
N LYS A 359 1.82 22.77 -8.54
CA LYS A 359 1.65 23.92 -7.64
C LYS A 359 0.39 24.74 -7.96
N ILE A 360 0.19 25.13 -9.22
CA ILE A 360 -0.99 25.91 -9.64
C ILE A 360 -2.30 25.13 -9.35
N ARG A 361 -2.27 23.81 -9.54
CA ARG A 361 -3.43 22.95 -9.25
C ARG A 361 -3.70 22.83 -7.75
N VAL A 362 -2.66 22.72 -6.92
CA VAL A 362 -2.79 22.73 -5.45
C VAL A 362 -3.39 24.06 -4.98
N GLU A 363 -2.89 25.20 -5.48
CA GLU A 363 -3.42 26.53 -5.20
C GLU A 363 -4.91 26.64 -5.58
N THR A 364 -5.27 26.08 -6.74
CA THR A 364 -6.66 26.02 -7.20
C THR A 364 -7.53 25.19 -6.26
N ILE A 365 -7.07 24.01 -5.84
CA ILE A 365 -7.79 23.15 -4.90
C ILE A 365 -8.01 23.86 -3.57
N ALA A 366 -6.97 24.52 -3.03
CA ALA A 366 -7.05 25.27 -1.79
C ALA A 366 -8.10 26.41 -1.86
N TYR A 367 -8.14 27.13 -2.99
CA TYR A 367 -9.14 28.17 -3.24
C TYR A 367 -10.57 27.64 -3.25
N TYR A 368 -10.83 26.50 -3.90
CA TYR A 368 -12.17 25.89 -3.90
C TYR A 368 -12.56 25.35 -2.53
N LEU A 369 -11.61 24.77 -1.80
CA LEU A 369 -11.82 24.29 -0.44
C LEU A 369 -12.23 25.43 0.50
N GLU A 370 -11.55 26.57 0.44
CA GLU A 370 -11.86 27.74 1.28
C GLU A 370 -13.29 28.23 1.05
N ARG A 371 -13.75 28.23 -0.21
CA ARG A 371 -15.06 28.76 -0.59
C ARG A 371 -16.22 27.80 -0.36
N ALA A 372 -16.03 26.51 -0.65
CA ALA A 372 -17.12 25.55 -0.72
C ALA A 372 -17.24 24.64 0.51
N SER A 373 -16.18 24.47 1.31
CA SER A 373 -16.16 23.45 2.36
C SER A 373 -17.27 23.61 3.41
N ALA A 374 -17.55 24.84 3.85
CA ALA A 374 -18.58 25.09 4.87
C ALA A 374 -19.98 24.68 4.37
N ASP A 375 -20.31 25.00 3.11
CA ASP A 375 -21.58 24.64 2.48
C ASP A 375 -21.67 23.12 2.24
N ILE A 376 -20.59 22.47 1.84
CA ILE A 376 -20.52 21.01 1.67
C ILE A 376 -20.76 20.30 3.01
N ILE A 377 -20.09 20.73 4.07
CA ILE A 377 -20.27 20.18 5.42
C ILE A 377 -21.73 20.34 5.85
N ARG A 378 -22.31 21.54 5.72
CA ARG A 378 -23.72 21.80 6.06
C ARG A 378 -24.67 20.87 5.31
N THR A 379 -24.55 20.81 3.98
CA THR A 379 -25.42 20.01 3.11
C THR A 379 -25.32 18.51 3.42
N LYS A 380 -24.11 18.00 3.70
CA LYS A 380 -23.93 16.59 4.07
C LYS A 380 -24.52 16.29 5.45
N LYS A 381 -24.35 17.19 6.43
CA LYS A 381 -24.93 17.02 7.77
C LYS A 381 -26.45 17.01 7.77
N GLU A 382 -27.09 17.83 6.93
CA GLU A 382 -28.55 17.86 6.77
C GLU A 382 -29.13 16.52 6.26
N ARG A 383 -28.34 15.71 5.57
CA ARG A 383 -28.74 14.38 5.10
C ARG A 383 -28.59 13.29 6.16
N MET A 384 -27.99 13.60 7.31
CA MET A 384 -27.72 12.61 8.35
C MET A 384 -28.90 12.48 9.30
N THR A 385 -29.35 11.24 9.49
CA THR A 385 -30.54 10.88 10.27
C THR A 385 -30.23 10.61 11.74
N ALA A 386 -28.98 10.27 12.05
CA ALA A 386 -28.52 9.88 13.38
C ALA A 386 -27.37 10.77 13.91
N PRO A 387 -27.23 10.92 15.25
CA PRO A 387 -26.12 11.64 15.86
C PRO A 387 -24.76 11.07 15.46
N CYS A 388 -23.76 11.95 15.29
CA CYS A 388 -22.43 11.53 14.85
C CYS A 388 -21.60 10.90 15.99
N PRO A 389 -21.12 9.65 15.83
CA PRO A 389 -20.31 8.98 16.86
C PRO A 389 -18.94 9.63 17.09
N LEU A 390 -18.43 10.40 16.12
CA LEU A 390 -17.14 11.10 16.22
C LEU A 390 -17.16 12.28 17.20
N VAL A 391 -18.35 12.79 17.54
CA VAL A 391 -18.54 13.86 18.53
C VAL A 391 -18.74 13.27 19.93
N GLU A 392 -19.43 12.15 20.04
CA GLU A 392 -19.77 11.48 21.31
C GLU A 392 -18.59 10.72 21.96
N ALA A 393 -17.68 10.14 21.17
CA ALA A 393 -16.51 9.45 21.71
C ALA A 393 -15.59 10.39 22.53
N ALA A 394 -15.60 11.69 22.23
CA ALA A 394 -14.78 12.70 22.90
C ALA A 394 -15.33 13.15 24.27
N SER A 395 -16.64 13.07 24.49
CA SER A 395 -17.23 13.40 25.80
C SER A 395 -16.96 12.31 26.84
N ARG A 396 -16.91 11.03 26.42
CA ARG A 396 -16.54 9.91 27.29
C ARG A 396 -15.06 9.91 27.70
N GLY A 397 -14.15 10.33 26.81
CA GLY A 397 -12.73 10.46 27.12
C GLY A 397 -12.42 11.56 28.16
N LYS A 398 -13.19 12.66 28.16
CA LYS A 398 -13.05 13.72 29.19
C LYS A 398 -13.59 13.30 30.57
N LEU A 399 -14.66 12.50 30.62
CA LEU A 399 -15.20 11.99 31.89
C LEU A 399 -14.28 10.96 32.56
N GLN A 400 -13.51 10.19 31.78
CA GLN A 400 -12.54 9.23 32.33
C GLN A 400 -11.25 9.91 32.82
N SER A 401 -10.78 10.98 32.16
CA SER A 401 -9.62 11.73 32.65
C SER A 401 -9.94 12.56 33.91
N SER A 402 -11.17 13.07 34.05
CA SER A 402 -11.58 13.79 35.27
C SER A 402 -11.88 12.88 36.46
N ALA A 403 -12.05 11.56 36.24
CA ALA A 403 -12.28 10.58 37.30
C ALA A 403 -10.98 9.94 37.84
N SER A 404 -9.85 10.13 37.16
CA SER A 404 -8.53 9.71 37.66
C SER A 404 -7.78 10.79 38.43
N GLU A 405 -8.34 12.00 38.52
CA GLU A 405 -7.79 13.15 39.26
C GLU A 405 -8.65 13.57 40.46
N ALA A 406 -9.61 12.73 40.88
CA ALA A 406 -10.47 12.97 42.04
C ALA A 406 -10.22 11.96 43.17
#